data_AF-A0A150TBX1-F1
#
_entry.id   AF-A0A150TBX1-F1
#
_cell.length_a   1.000
_cell.length_b   1.000
_cell.length_c   1.000
_cell.angle_alpha   90.00
_cell.angle_beta   90.00
_cell.angle_gamma   90.00
#
_symmetry.space_group_name_H-M   'P 1'
#
loop_
_entity.id
_entity.type
_entity.pdbx_description
1 polymer ?
#
loop_
_entity_poly.entity_id
_entity_poly.type
_entity_poly.pdbx_seq_one_letter_code
_entity_poly.pdbx_strand_id
1 'polypeptide(L)'
;MWQQEDTELEHAEDVRDEAQGLSGVRFTIELGHIDPFDAAAVFWDQHGQARELFPGTECAMQSGSYREPSFVLRTSLSLPGIGPFTQTSRYSAQRVAPESFAIRVDTIEENMLWKRGLAIHRFSPGSGATTLLEVTSLYAPRVPIKILNQAAIGAARAHQRRYL
;
A
#
# COMPACT_ATOMS: atom_id res chain seq x y z
N MET A 1 -25.14 -13.33 15.36
CA MET A 1 -24.53 -14.61 14.93
C MET A 1 -23.59 -14.32 13.76
N TRP A 2 -22.56 -13.49 14.00
CA TRP A 2 -21.52 -13.06 13.05
C TRP A 2 -20.11 -13.23 13.66
N GLN A 3 -20.01 -13.46 14.97
CA GLN A 3 -18.74 -13.60 15.68
C GLN A 3 -18.10 -14.99 15.53
N GLN A 4 -18.88 -16.01 15.18
CA GLN A 4 -18.39 -17.38 15.05
C GLN A 4 -17.68 -17.62 13.71
N GLU A 5 -18.17 -17.01 12.62
CA GLU A 5 -17.54 -17.09 11.29
C GLU A 5 -16.19 -16.35 11.25
N ASP A 6 -16.07 -15.21 11.94
CA ASP A 6 -14.81 -14.47 12.06
C ASP A 6 -13.74 -15.26 12.84
N THR A 7 -14.14 -16.01 13.86
CA THR A 7 -13.22 -16.79 14.71
C THR A 7 -12.72 -18.05 13.99
N GLU A 8 -13.58 -18.69 13.18
CA GLU A 8 -13.19 -19.86 12.38
C GLU A 8 -12.28 -19.47 11.20
N LEU A 9 -12.44 -18.26 10.64
CA LEU A 9 -11.53 -17.69 9.66
C LEU A 9 -10.15 -17.38 10.28
N GLU A 10 -10.08 -16.74 11.44
CA GLU A 10 -8.80 -16.46 12.14
C GLU A 10 -8.02 -17.75 12.44
N HIS A 11 -8.69 -18.81 12.91
CA HIS A 11 -8.01 -20.07 13.24
C HIS A 11 -7.53 -20.84 12.00
N ALA A 12 -8.25 -20.71 10.87
CA ALA A 12 -7.80 -21.25 9.59
C ALA A 12 -6.65 -20.42 8.97
N GLU A 13 -6.59 -19.12 9.27
CA GLU A 13 -5.51 -18.21 8.87
C GLU A 13 -4.19 -18.57 9.57
N ASP A 14 -4.20 -18.81 10.88
CA ASP A 14 -3.00 -19.18 11.66
C ASP A 14 -2.38 -20.50 11.15
N VAL A 15 -3.22 -21.52 10.89
CA VAL A 15 -2.76 -22.84 10.40
C VAL A 15 -2.26 -22.77 8.95
N ARG A 16 -2.80 -21.85 8.13
CA ARG A 16 -2.34 -21.64 6.75
C ARG A 16 -1.04 -20.85 6.68
N ASP A 17 -0.84 -19.92 7.62
CA ASP A 17 0.34 -19.08 7.74
C ASP A 17 1.59 -19.87 8.18
N GLU A 18 1.43 -20.84 9.08
CA GLU A 18 2.51 -21.79 9.45
C GLU A 18 2.85 -22.75 8.30
N ALA A 19 1.86 -23.21 7.54
CA ALA A 19 2.06 -24.19 6.46
C ALA A 19 2.80 -23.65 5.23
N GLN A 20 2.89 -22.33 5.05
CA GLN A 20 3.50 -21.71 3.86
C GLN A 20 4.90 -21.11 4.05
N GLY A 21 5.51 -21.17 5.26
CA GLY A 21 6.91 -20.76 5.46
C GLY A 21 7.21 -19.33 4.96
N LEU A 22 6.31 -18.39 5.23
CA LEU A 22 6.23 -17.11 4.50
C LEU A 22 7.29 -16.10 4.97
N SER A 23 8.17 -15.71 4.04
CA SER A 23 9.21 -14.71 4.25
C SER A 23 8.67 -13.30 4.01
N GLY A 24 8.60 -12.50 5.08
CA GLY A 24 8.37 -11.06 4.97
C GLY A 24 9.60 -10.33 4.43
N VAL A 25 9.40 -9.20 3.77
CA VAL A 25 10.49 -8.30 3.33
C VAL A 25 10.36 -6.97 4.07
N ARG A 26 11.48 -6.51 4.64
CA ARG A 26 11.61 -5.18 5.20
C ARG A 26 12.76 -4.45 4.52
N PHE A 27 12.51 -3.22 4.07
CA PHE A 27 13.53 -2.36 3.49
C PHE A 27 13.19 -0.89 3.73
N THR A 28 14.19 -0.02 3.54
CA THR A 28 14.07 1.42 3.74
C THR A 28 14.52 2.16 2.49
N ILE A 29 13.81 3.23 2.14
CA ILE A 29 14.10 4.11 1.02
C ILE A 29 14.27 5.53 1.55
N GLU A 30 15.27 6.26 1.08
CA GLU A 30 15.32 7.72 1.26
C GLU A 30 14.61 8.41 0.09
N LEU A 31 13.54 9.15 0.37
CA LEU A 31 12.70 9.82 -0.63
C LEU A 31 13.24 11.20 -1.06
N GLY A 32 14.31 11.67 -0.42
CA GLY A 32 14.87 13.02 -0.61
C GLY A 32 14.19 14.08 0.26
N HIS A 33 14.37 15.36 -0.10
CA HIS A 33 13.91 16.51 0.67
C HIS A 33 12.42 16.80 0.47
N ILE A 34 11.59 16.09 1.21
CA ILE A 34 10.14 16.30 1.32
C ILE A 34 9.75 16.12 2.79
N ASP A 35 8.74 16.84 3.27
CA ASP A 35 8.20 16.62 4.61
C ASP A 35 7.54 15.22 4.72
N PRO A 36 7.70 14.47 5.82
CA PRO A 36 7.12 13.14 5.97
C PRO A 36 5.60 13.09 5.79
N PHE A 37 4.85 14.11 6.22
CA PHE A 37 3.40 14.18 6.05
C PHE A 37 3.02 14.46 4.61
N ASP A 38 3.76 15.33 3.92
CA ASP A 38 3.55 15.58 2.49
C ASP A 38 3.84 14.32 1.66
N ALA A 39 4.92 13.60 1.98
CA ALA A 39 5.24 12.33 1.34
C ALA A 39 4.13 11.28 1.56
N ALA A 40 3.62 11.18 2.79
CA ALA A 40 2.51 10.30 3.11
C ALA A 40 1.22 10.69 2.36
N ALA A 41 0.92 11.98 2.23
CA ALA A 41 -0.25 12.47 1.50
C ALA A 41 -0.17 12.15 0.00
N VAL A 42 1.01 12.30 -0.61
CA VAL A 42 1.25 11.90 -2.01
C VAL A 42 1.05 10.39 -2.19
N PHE A 43 1.55 9.58 -1.26
CA PHE A 43 1.33 8.13 -1.28
C PHE A 43 -0.16 7.76 -1.07
N TRP A 44 -0.88 8.47 -0.21
CA TRP A 44 -2.29 8.22 0.10
C TRP A 44 -3.21 8.45 -1.11
N ASP A 45 -2.92 9.47 -1.93
CA ASP A 45 -3.70 9.85 -3.11
C ASP A 45 -3.20 9.19 -4.43
N GLN A 46 -2.22 8.30 -4.36
CA GLN A 46 -1.55 7.73 -5.54
C GLN A 46 -2.48 7.00 -6.52
N HIS A 47 -3.63 6.51 -6.06
CA HIS A 47 -4.58 5.79 -6.91
C HIS A 47 -5.36 6.71 -7.85
N GLY A 48 -5.49 7.99 -7.50
CA GLY A 48 -5.96 9.01 -8.44
C GLY A 48 -4.99 9.15 -9.62
N GLN A 49 -3.68 9.11 -9.34
CA GLN A 49 -2.61 9.26 -10.32
C GLN A 49 -2.41 8.01 -11.19
N ALA A 50 -2.61 6.82 -10.62
CA ALA A 50 -2.54 5.56 -11.38
C ALA A 50 -3.54 5.53 -12.56
N ARG A 51 -4.72 6.15 -12.39
CA ARG A 51 -5.71 6.28 -13.46
C ARG A 51 -5.23 7.15 -14.62
N GLU A 52 -4.45 8.20 -14.33
CA GLU A 52 -3.90 9.09 -15.36
C GLU A 52 -2.79 8.42 -16.16
N LEU A 53 -1.94 7.64 -15.49
CA LEU A 53 -0.76 7.01 -16.09
C LEU A 53 -1.09 5.72 -16.86
N PHE A 54 -2.15 5.00 -16.48
CA PHE A 54 -2.54 3.73 -17.09
C PHE A 54 -4.01 3.78 -17.54
N PRO A 55 -4.30 4.30 -18.76
CA PRO A 55 -5.64 4.34 -19.32
C PRO A 55 -6.27 2.95 -19.32
N GLY A 56 -7.48 2.82 -18.77
CA GLY A 56 -8.16 1.53 -18.58
C GLY A 56 -7.95 0.90 -17.20
N THR A 57 -7.20 1.55 -16.30
CA THR A 57 -7.21 1.21 -14.88
C THR A 57 -8.48 1.72 -14.23
N GLU A 58 -9.26 0.82 -13.65
CA GLU A 58 -10.40 1.18 -12.82
C GLU A 58 -9.93 1.21 -11.36
N CYS A 59 -10.18 2.31 -10.65
CA CYS A 59 -10.11 2.32 -9.20
C CYS A 59 -11.51 2.67 -8.69
N ALA A 60 -12.19 1.78 -7.99
CA ALA A 60 -13.52 2.00 -7.44
C ALA A 60 -13.46 2.06 -5.92
N MET A 61 -13.85 3.20 -5.34
CA MET A 61 -13.98 3.34 -3.90
C MET A 61 -15.15 2.46 -3.43
N GLN A 62 -14.86 1.46 -2.61
CA GLN A 62 -15.86 0.53 -2.08
C GLN A 62 -16.45 1.04 -0.76
N SER A 63 -15.63 1.69 0.06
CA SER A 63 -16.06 2.37 1.28
C SER A 63 -15.10 3.49 1.69
N GLY A 64 -15.64 4.50 2.36
CA GLY A 64 -14.90 5.68 2.82
C GLY A 64 -14.48 6.62 1.68
N SER A 65 -13.45 7.42 1.93
CA SER A 65 -12.89 8.37 0.98
C SER A 65 -11.41 8.65 1.25
N TYR A 66 -10.68 9.22 0.30
CA TYR A 66 -9.28 9.63 0.51
C TYR A 66 -9.11 10.71 1.59
N ARG A 67 -10.20 11.33 2.07
CA ARG A 67 -10.19 12.31 3.16
C ARG A 67 -10.34 11.68 4.54
N GLU A 68 -10.74 10.41 4.59
CA GLU A 68 -10.93 9.66 5.82
C GLU A 68 -9.63 8.94 6.21
N PRO A 69 -9.44 8.62 7.50
CA PRO A 69 -8.27 7.89 7.97
C PRO A 69 -8.22 6.43 7.48
N SER A 70 -9.31 5.92 6.90
CA SER A 70 -9.37 4.58 6.33
C SER A 70 -10.34 4.54 5.15
N PHE A 71 -10.02 3.75 4.14
CA PHE A 71 -10.90 3.52 3.00
C PHE A 71 -10.63 2.16 2.36
N VAL A 72 -11.58 1.67 1.58
CA VAL A 72 -11.42 0.43 0.80
C VAL A 72 -11.52 0.75 -0.69
N LEU A 73 -10.51 0.34 -1.43
CA LEU A 73 -10.40 0.58 -2.86
C LEU A 73 -10.27 -0.75 -3.61
N ARG A 74 -11.07 -0.93 -4.65
CA ARG A 74 -10.92 -2.02 -5.60
C ARG A 74 -10.25 -1.48 -6.86
N THR A 75 -9.12 -2.05 -7.24
CA THR A 75 -8.38 -1.68 -8.45
C THR A 75 -8.45 -2.82 -9.46
N SER A 76 -8.81 -2.51 -10.70
CA SER A 76 -8.76 -3.44 -11.82
C SER A 76 -7.86 -2.87 -12.92
N LEU A 77 -6.93 -3.68 -13.42
CA LEU A 77 -6.02 -3.32 -14.50
C LEU A 77 -5.89 -4.51 -15.46
N SER A 78 -5.97 -4.26 -16.76
CA SER A 78 -5.62 -5.27 -17.76
C SER A 78 -4.11 -5.27 -17.96
N LEU A 79 -3.45 -6.35 -17.54
CA LEU A 79 -2.00 -6.51 -17.68
C LEU A 79 -1.67 -7.23 -19.00
N PRO A 80 -0.79 -6.68 -19.85
CA PRO A 80 -0.34 -7.34 -21.07
C PRO A 80 0.22 -8.74 -20.78
N GLY A 81 -0.28 -9.77 -21.49
CA GLY A 81 0.18 -11.15 -21.35
C GLY A 81 -0.24 -11.88 -20.06
N ILE A 82 -0.90 -11.20 -19.12
CA ILE A 82 -1.36 -11.78 -17.84
C ILE A 82 -2.90 -11.78 -17.77
N GLY A 83 -3.56 -10.81 -18.41
CA GLY A 83 -5.02 -10.66 -18.37
C GLY A 83 -5.50 -9.71 -17.26
N PRO A 84 -6.79 -9.76 -16.89
CA PRO A 84 -7.37 -8.84 -15.92
C PRO A 84 -6.86 -9.13 -14.50
N PHE A 85 -6.15 -8.17 -13.93
CA PHE A 85 -5.74 -8.15 -12.54
C PHE A 85 -6.75 -7.34 -11.74
N THR A 86 -7.35 -7.96 -10.71
CA THR A 86 -8.26 -7.28 -9.79
C THR A 86 -7.77 -7.46 -8.36
N GLN A 87 -7.68 -6.35 -7.64
CA GLN A 87 -7.19 -6.30 -6.27
C GLN A 87 -8.07 -5.40 -5.42
N THR A 88 -8.58 -5.91 -4.31
CA THR A 88 -9.18 -5.08 -3.25
C THR A 88 -8.11 -4.74 -2.22
N SER A 89 -8.04 -3.47 -1.82
CA SER A 89 -7.06 -2.95 -0.87
C SER A 89 -7.76 -2.14 0.21
N ARG A 90 -7.52 -2.49 1.47
CA ARG A 90 -8.00 -1.74 2.64
C ARG A 90 -6.86 -0.89 3.16
N TYR A 91 -7.05 0.42 3.14
CA TYR A 91 -6.08 1.39 3.62
C TYR A 91 -6.48 1.89 5.01
N SER A 92 -5.49 2.07 5.87
CA SER A 92 -5.62 2.86 7.08
C SER A 92 -4.38 3.69 7.32
N ALA A 93 -4.58 4.90 7.81
CA ALA A 93 -3.56 5.90 8.04
C ALA A 93 -3.60 6.33 9.50
N GLN A 94 -2.42 6.45 10.11
CA GLN A 94 -2.27 6.90 11.48
C GLN A 94 -0.96 7.65 11.68
N ARG A 95 -1.00 8.71 12.50
CA ARG A 95 0.21 9.35 13.01
C ARG A 95 0.76 8.49 14.15
N VAL A 96 1.98 7.96 14.00
CA VAL A 96 2.61 7.04 14.96
C VAL A 96 3.63 7.70 15.87
N ALA A 97 4.10 8.89 15.50
CA ALA A 97 4.94 9.77 16.32
C ALA A 97 4.73 11.23 15.88
N PRO A 98 5.22 12.24 16.62
CA PRO A 98 5.09 13.63 16.23
C PRO A 98 5.54 13.90 14.79
N GLU A 99 6.63 13.29 14.34
CA GLU A 99 7.14 13.50 12.97
C GLU A 99 7.01 12.24 12.10
N SER A 100 6.19 11.27 12.50
CA SER A 100 6.04 10.02 11.73
C SER A 100 4.60 9.65 11.47
N PHE A 101 4.37 9.16 10.25
CA PHE A 101 3.07 8.73 9.77
C PHE A 101 3.17 7.31 9.22
N ALA A 102 2.17 6.48 9.49
CA ALA A 102 2.11 5.12 9.00
C ALA A 102 0.84 4.89 8.18
N ILE A 103 1.01 4.24 7.04
CA ILE A 103 -0.07 3.79 6.16
C ILE A 103 -0.01 2.26 6.08
N ARG A 104 -1.04 1.61 6.62
CA ARG A 104 -1.23 0.16 6.51
C ARG A 104 -2.11 -0.14 5.31
N VAL A 105 -1.76 -1.20 4.59
CA VAL A 105 -2.51 -1.68 3.43
C VAL A 105 -2.68 -3.18 3.55
N ASP A 106 -3.93 -3.64 3.60
CA ASP A 106 -4.28 -5.06 3.47
C ASP A 106 -4.82 -5.27 2.05
N THR A 107 -4.22 -6.19 1.30
CA THR A 107 -4.49 -6.39 -0.12
C THR A 107 -4.95 -7.81 -0.36
N ILE A 108 -5.98 -7.98 -1.18
CA ILE A 108 -6.52 -9.27 -1.57
C ILE A 108 -6.55 -9.29 -3.10
N GLU A 109 -5.79 -10.19 -3.71
CA GLU A 109 -5.84 -10.44 -5.15
C GLU A 109 -7.05 -11.35 -5.45
N GLU A 110 -8.07 -10.81 -6.11
CA GLU A 110 -9.37 -11.50 -6.29
C GLU A 110 -9.28 -12.63 -7.32
N ASN A 111 -8.45 -12.46 -8.35
CA ASN A 111 -8.37 -13.39 -9.48
C ASN A 111 -7.21 -14.40 -9.35
N MET A 112 -6.48 -14.40 -8.23
CA MET A 112 -5.29 -15.24 -8.01
C MET A 112 -5.41 -15.95 -6.65
N LEU A 113 -5.80 -17.23 -6.62
CA LEU A 113 -5.76 -18.18 -5.48
C LEU A 113 -5.71 -17.53 -4.06
N TRP A 114 -6.58 -16.56 -3.80
CA TRP A 114 -6.71 -15.80 -2.55
C TRP A 114 -5.37 -15.44 -1.88
N LYS A 115 -4.47 -14.79 -2.62
CA LYS A 115 -3.24 -14.23 -2.03
C LYS A 115 -3.57 -12.93 -1.31
N ARG A 116 -3.45 -12.97 0.02
CA ARG A 116 -3.53 -11.80 0.90
C ARG A 116 -2.13 -11.22 1.06
N GLY A 117 -1.97 -9.91 0.95
CA GLY A 117 -0.71 -9.22 1.19
C GLY A 117 -0.92 -8.10 2.20
N LEU A 118 -0.06 -8.02 3.20
CA LEU A 118 -0.07 -6.94 4.19
C LEU A 118 1.15 -6.06 3.98
N ALA A 119 0.96 -4.74 4.02
CA ALA A 119 2.03 -3.77 3.98
C ALA A 119 1.87 -2.68 5.04
N ILE A 120 2.98 -2.22 5.59
CA ILE A 120 3.05 -1.04 6.44
C ILE A 120 4.12 -0.11 5.85
N HIS A 121 3.72 1.13 5.61
CA HIS A 121 4.56 2.20 5.08
C HIS A 121 4.73 3.23 6.17
N ARG A 122 5.94 3.40 6.69
CA ARG A 122 6.22 4.41 7.71
C ARG A 122 7.09 5.51 7.10
N PHE A 123 6.57 6.72 7.16
CA PHE A 123 7.24 7.95 6.75
C PHE A 123 7.78 8.62 8.01
N SER A 124 9.07 8.94 8.02
CA SER A 124 9.74 9.59 9.15
C SER A 124 10.90 10.47 8.68
N PRO A 125 11.40 11.41 9.50
CA PRO A 125 12.55 12.22 9.13
C PRO A 125 13.80 11.35 8.95
N GLY A 126 14.59 11.68 7.94
CA GLY A 126 15.90 11.12 7.65
C GLY A 126 17.04 12.10 7.93
N SER A 127 18.26 11.71 7.55
CA SER A 127 19.43 12.58 7.67
C SER A 127 19.35 13.77 6.72
N GLY A 128 19.74 14.96 7.17
CA GLY A 128 19.86 16.13 6.28
C GLY A 128 18.53 16.64 5.74
N ALA A 129 17.45 16.57 6.54
CA ALA A 129 16.10 16.98 6.14
C ALA A 129 15.54 16.18 4.95
N THR A 130 15.93 14.91 4.82
CA THR A 130 15.25 13.96 3.93
C THR A 130 14.08 13.28 4.65
N THR A 131 13.24 12.58 3.89
CA THR A 131 12.25 11.64 4.44
C THR A 131 12.68 10.21 4.18
N LEU A 132 12.60 9.37 5.21
CA LEU A 132 12.73 7.93 5.12
C LEU A 132 11.35 7.27 4.99
N LEU A 133 11.25 6.33 4.07
CA LEU A 133 10.14 5.40 3.91
C LEU A 133 10.61 4.00 4.31
N GLU A 134 10.15 3.53 5.46
CA GLU A 134 10.30 2.13 5.84
C GLU A 134 9.09 1.33 5.34
N VAL A 135 9.36 0.23 4.64
CA VAL A 135 8.36 -0.67 4.10
C VAL A 135 8.52 -2.02 4.77
N THR A 136 7.44 -2.48 5.40
CA THR A 136 7.32 -3.88 5.84
C THR A 136 6.22 -4.53 5.02
N SER A 137 6.53 -5.62 4.34
CA SER A 137 5.54 -6.40 3.58
C SER A 137 5.55 -7.86 4.01
N LEU A 138 4.35 -8.37 4.25
CA LEU A 138 4.08 -9.75 4.62
C LEU A 138 3.09 -10.35 3.62
N TYR A 139 3.14 -11.67 3.44
CA TYR A 139 2.15 -12.48 2.73
C TYR A 139 2.01 -12.29 1.19
N ALA A 140 2.81 -11.46 0.52
CA ALA A 140 2.78 -11.40 -0.96
C ALA A 140 4.11 -10.90 -1.59
N PRO A 141 4.78 -11.69 -2.47
CA PRO A 141 6.08 -11.31 -3.05
C PRO A 141 5.99 -10.14 -4.04
N ARG A 142 4.78 -9.79 -4.52
CA ARG A 142 4.56 -8.69 -5.47
C ARG A 142 4.30 -7.34 -4.79
N VAL A 143 3.96 -7.35 -3.50
CA VAL A 143 3.72 -6.13 -2.74
C VAL A 143 4.97 -5.25 -2.65
N PRO A 144 6.18 -5.76 -2.37
CA PRO A 144 7.42 -4.98 -2.44
C PRO A 144 7.63 -4.28 -3.79
N ILE A 145 7.37 -4.96 -4.91
CA ILE A 145 7.56 -4.41 -6.27
C ILE A 145 6.57 -3.29 -6.55
N LYS A 146 5.29 -3.49 -6.19
CA LYS A 146 4.25 -2.45 -6.30
C LYS A 146 4.65 -1.20 -5.51
N ILE A 147 5.19 -1.39 -4.31
CA ILE A 147 5.60 -0.32 -3.41
C ILE A 147 6.83 0.43 -3.95
N LEU A 148 7.83 -0.27 -4.49
CA LEU A 148 9.00 0.37 -5.09
C LEU A 148 8.61 1.27 -6.27
N ASN A 149 7.70 0.82 -7.12
CA ASN A 149 7.17 1.63 -8.22
C ASN A 149 6.42 2.87 -7.70
N GLN A 150 5.63 2.71 -6.65
CA GLN A 150 4.86 3.79 -6.03
C GLN A 150 5.76 4.83 -5.33
N ALA A 151 6.76 4.37 -4.57
CA ALA A 151 7.74 5.21 -3.92
C ALA A 151 8.58 6.00 -4.94
N ALA A 152 8.96 5.37 -6.05
CA ALA A 152 9.68 6.04 -7.14
C ALA A 152 8.85 7.15 -7.79
N ILE A 153 7.55 6.93 -8.04
CA ILE A 153 6.64 7.96 -8.56
C ILE A 153 6.50 9.10 -7.56
N GLY A 154 6.31 8.80 -6.27
CA GLY A 154 6.22 9.80 -5.21
C GLY A 154 7.47 10.67 -5.11
N ALA A 155 8.65 10.05 -5.11
CA ALA A 155 9.94 10.75 -5.10
C ALA A 155 10.16 11.62 -6.34
N ALA A 156 9.83 11.11 -7.53
CA ALA A 156 9.93 11.87 -8.78
C ALA A 156 9.01 13.12 -8.77
N ARG A 157 7.82 13.03 -8.18
CA ARG A 157 6.89 14.16 -8.05
C ARG A 157 7.31 15.18 -7.01
N ALA A 158 7.80 14.72 -5.86
CA ALA A 158 8.40 15.59 -4.85
C ALA A 158 9.53 16.43 -5.47
N HIS A 159 10.36 15.78 -6.30
CA HIS A 159 11.40 16.46 -7.06
C HIS A 159 10.80 17.49 -8.05
N GLN A 160 9.80 17.13 -8.86
CA GLN A 160 9.19 18.06 -9.82
C GLN A 160 8.54 19.30 -9.18
N ARG A 161 7.84 19.16 -8.05
CA ARG A 161 7.24 20.29 -7.32
C ARG A 161 8.26 21.29 -6.78
N ARG A 162 9.53 20.89 -6.61
CA ARG A 162 10.60 21.78 -6.16
C ARG A 162 11.08 22.76 -7.24
N TYR A 163 10.76 22.49 -8.50
CA TYR A 163 11.18 23.30 -9.66
C TYR A 163 10.01 24.00 -10.38
N LEU A 164 8.82 23.98 -9.77
CA LEU A 164 7.64 24.77 -10.16
C LEU A 164 7.43 25.89 -9.14
#